data_AF-A0A5J6YQ07-F1
#
_entry.id   AF-A0A5J6YQ07-F1
#
_cell.length_a   1.000
_cell.length_b   1.000
_cell.length_c   1.000
_cell.angle_alpha   90.00
_cell.angle_beta   90.00
_cell.angle_gamma   90.00
#
_symmetry.space_group_name_H-M   'P 1'
#
loop_
_entity.id
_entity.type
_entity.pdbx_description
1 polymer ?
#
loop_
_entity_poly.entity_id
_entity_poly.type
_entity_poly.pdbx_seq_one_letter_code
_entity_poly.pdbx_strand_id
1 'polypeptide(L)'
;MGTPVGKWVGRLTDGNQHTGCAGRGLRARRESGCPYDELMDWLLTLLHPLAINFGPPATEQQIGTFEEQIGAELPGDLRQLYRLFNGYENTDSAHSALPMRFHSLEESVTLQGAGENWPGLPAGAQPFWTDDQSNHALVYLSGPLRGMVVLLYHDEPDYAPRYRSALSFLLHLHTAGTINHYEEDSVSTADLPVLEPRLSSSQTAEDRRLYQICRTDYEQATTDQERFLAAVTAMNLLPYEDTDELEEFTLAEDFYIGQRACEIYGKRRWEDAEESLLSLSKNAHSNIAGAARQALEQL
;
A
#
# COMPACT_ATOMS: atom_id res chain seq x y z
N MET A 1 49.12 -25.31 20.43
CA MET A 1 49.79 -24.06 19.99
C MET A 1 48.73 -23.23 19.29
N GLY A 2 48.42 -21.98 19.59
CA GLY A 2 48.80 -21.00 20.60
C GLY A 2 47.75 -19.89 20.51
N THR A 3 47.47 -19.25 21.64
CA THR A 3 46.31 -18.44 22.01
C THR A 3 46.22 -17.03 21.35
N PRO A 4 45.10 -16.29 21.55
CA PRO A 4 44.57 -15.15 20.78
C PRO A 4 44.82 -13.76 21.41
N VAL A 5 44.45 -12.68 20.71
CA VAL A 5 44.31 -11.28 21.22
C VAL A 5 43.27 -10.54 20.34
N GLY A 6 42.35 -9.68 20.80
CA GLY A 6 42.17 -9.09 22.12
C GLY A 6 40.80 -8.44 22.33
N LYS A 7 40.47 -8.31 23.62
CA LYS A 7 39.32 -7.63 24.21
C LYS A 7 39.53 -6.12 24.21
N TRP A 8 38.47 -5.34 24.08
CA TRP A 8 38.40 -3.97 24.60
C TRP A 8 37.50 -3.92 25.83
N VAL A 9 38.12 -3.51 26.94
CA VAL A 9 37.51 -3.19 28.23
C VAL A 9 37.79 -1.71 28.47
N GLY A 10 36.75 -0.94 28.78
CA GLY A 10 36.88 0.39 29.39
C GLY A 10 35.88 0.48 30.54
N ARG A 11 36.38 0.67 31.76
CA ARG A 11 35.60 0.84 32.99
C ARG A 11 35.92 2.18 33.63
N LEU A 12 34.86 2.85 34.08
CA LEU A 12 34.71 3.74 35.26
C LEU A 12 35.45 5.07 35.31
N THR A 13 34.70 6.14 35.63
CA THR A 13 34.73 6.77 36.97
C THR A 13 33.43 7.50 37.29
N ASP A 14 33.10 7.49 38.58
CA ASP A 14 31.92 8.03 39.26
C ASP A 14 31.84 9.55 39.40
N GLY A 15 30.62 10.03 39.69
CA GLY A 15 30.37 11.06 40.71
C GLY A 15 29.84 12.41 40.20
N ASN A 16 28.57 12.74 40.50
CA ASN A 16 28.23 13.56 41.67
C ASN A 16 26.71 13.85 41.75
N GLN A 17 26.17 13.91 42.96
CA GLN A 17 24.80 14.27 43.30
C GLN A 17 24.67 15.80 43.47
N HIS A 18 23.55 16.41 43.06
CA HIS A 18 22.70 17.26 43.93
C HIS A 18 21.48 17.89 43.21
N THR A 19 20.31 17.69 43.84
CA THR A 19 19.15 18.60 44.08
C THR A 19 18.46 19.36 42.93
N GLY A 20 17.23 18.91 42.62
CA GLY A 20 15.97 19.66 42.78
C GLY A 20 15.72 20.96 42.00
N CYS A 21 14.74 20.94 41.09
CA CYS A 21 13.55 21.82 41.12
C CYS A 21 12.62 21.53 39.94
N ALA A 22 11.31 21.52 40.22
CA ALA A 22 10.23 21.38 39.25
C ALA A 22 10.09 22.62 38.34
N GLY A 23 9.68 22.41 37.08
CA GLY A 23 9.10 23.46 36.26
C GLY A 23 9.31 23.31 34.76
N ARG A 24 8.26 22.87 34.06
CA ARG A 24 7.88 23.19 32.66
C ARG A 24 9.00 23.39 31.64
N GLY A 25 9.08 22.49 30.66
CA GLY A 25 9.88 22.72 29.46
C GLY A 25 9.91 21.53 28.50
N LEU A 26 8.75 20.99 28.10
CA LEU A 26 8.67 20.07 26.96
C LEU A 26 8.90 20.86 25.67
N ARG A 27 10.17 21.15 25.36
CA ARG A 27 10.70 21.41 24.01
C ARG A 27 12.17 21.03 23.99
N ALA A 28 12.44 19.74 24.07
CA ALA A 28 13.67 19.21 23.53
C ALA A 28 13.49 19.15 22.01
N ARG A 29 14.14 20.05 21.27
CA ARG A 29 14.31 19.91 19.83
C ARG A 29 15.04 18.58 19.59
N ARG A 30 14.38 17.62 18.95
CA ARG A 30 15.02 16.40 18.45
C ARG A 30 15.93 16.83 17.28
N GLU A 31 17.24 16.74 17.47
CA GLU A 31 18.26 17.05 16.45
C GLU A 31 18.61 15.86 15.54
N SER A 32 17.72 14.88 15.43
CA SER A 32 17.81 13.79 14.45
C SER A 32 16.54 13.78 13.63
N GLY A 33 16.41 14.74 12.70
CA GLY A 33 15.22 14.86 11.87
C GLY A 33 15.13 13.65 10.93
N CYS A 34 14.36 12.63 11.33
CA CYS A 34 13.90 11.65 10.37
C CYS A 34 13.07 12.43 9.33
N PRO A 35 13.27 12.22 8.03
CA PRO A 35 12.50 12.94 7.00
C PRO A 35 10.99 12.75 7.13
N TYR A 36 10.56 11.78 7.93
CA TYR A 36 9.16 11.51 8.23
C TYR A 36 8.63 12.24 9.48
N ASP A 37 9.47 12.84 10.33
CA ASP A 37 9.00 13.39 11.62
C ASP A 37 7.98 14.53 11.43
N GLU A 38 8.26 15.48 10.53
CA GLU A 38 7.32 16.59 10.24
C GLU A 38 6.02 16.11 9.59
N LEU A 39 6.14 15.12 8.70
CA LEU A 39 5.02 14.52 7.98
C LEU A 39 4.11 13.73 8.91
N MET A 40 4.71 13.04 9.88
CA MET A 40 4.01 12.25 10.89
C MET A 40 3.36 13.12 11.97
N ASP A 41 4.01 14.23 12.37
CA ASP A 41 3.38 15.23 13.24
C ASP A 41 2.16 15.88 12.57
N TRP A 42 2.25 16.16 11.27
CA TRP A 42 1.11 16.62 10.48
C TRP A 42 0.02 15.56 10.39
N LEU A 43 0.38 14.29 10.19
CA LEU A 43 -0.57 13.18 10.14
C LEU A 43 -1.32 13.00 11.46
N LEU A 44 -0.65 13.09 12.61
CA LEU A 44 -1.32 13.08 13.91
C LEU A 44 -2.29 14.26 14.05
N THR A 45 -1.93 15.43 13.53
CA THR A 45 -2.83 16.60 13.50
C THR A 45 -4.07 16.34 12.66
N LEU A 46 -3.94 15.60 11.55
CA LEU A 46 -5.07 15.20 10.72
C LEU A 46 -5.96 14.15 11.38
N LEU A 47 -5.39 13.18 12.08
CA LEU A 47 -6.14 12.07 12.64
C LEU A 47 -6.77 12.37 14.00
N HIS A 48 -6.20 13.29 14.78
CA HIS A 48 -6.69 13.64 16.12
C HIS A 48 -8.17 14.08 16.16
N PRO A 49 -8.70 14.85 15.20
CA PRO A 49 -10.13 15.22 15.16
C PRO A 49 -11.09 14.03 15.00
N LEU A 50 -10.60 12.89 14.50
CA LEU A 50 -11.41 11.71 14.20
C LEU A 50 -11.77 10.88 15.44
N ALA A 51 -11.38 11.32 16.65
CA ALA A 51 -11.67 10.64 17.92
C ALA A 51 -11.28 9.14 17.93
N ILE A 52 -10.24 8.78 17.18
CA ILE A 52 -9.70 7.42 17.11
C ILE A 52 -8.95 7.12 18.40
N ASN A 53 -9.22 5.96 19.00
CA ASN A 53 -8.44 5.46 20.12
C ASN A 53 -7.20 4.75 19.59
N PHE A 54 -6.06 5.45 19.63
CA PHE A 54 -4.78 4.89 19.22
C PHE A 54 -4.20 4.02 20.33
N GLY A 55 -3.70 2.84 19.96
CA GLY A 55 -2.86 2.04 20.85
C GLY A 55 -1.57 2.77 21.19
N PRO A 56 -0.93 2.47 22.33
CA PRO A 56 0.33 3.12 22.69
C PRO A 56 1.40 2.88 21.61
N PRO A 57 2.33 3.83 21.39
CA PRO A 57 3.46 3.65 20.49
C PRO A 57 4.20 2.32 20.69
N ALA A 58 4.53 1.63 19.60
CA ALA A 58 5.40 0.46 19.66
C ALA A 58 6.84 0.88 19.92
N THR A 59 7.52 0.13 20.79
CA THR A 59 8.96 0.27 21.04
C THR A 59 9.78 -0.33 19.90
N GLU A 60 11.03 0.12 19.73
CA GLU A 60 11.96 -0.49 18.76
C GLU A 60 12.14 -1.99 18.96
N GLN A 61 12.09 -2.46 20.22
CA GLN A 61 12.19 -3.88 20.53
C GLN A 61 10.97 -4.65 20.03
N GLN A 62 9.75 -4.10 20.21
CA GLN A 62 8.52 -4.73 19.71
C GLN A 62 8.51 -4.78 18.18
N ILE A 63 8.88 -3.68 17.53
CA ILE A 63 9.01 -3.62 16.07
C ILE A 63 10.05 -4.62 15.57
N GLY A 64 11.24 -4.66 16.15
CA GLY A 64 12.28 -5.61 15.74
C GLY A 64 11.87 -7.07 15.96
N THR A 65 11.19 -7.37 17.07
CA THR A 65 10.63 -8.71 17.33
C THR A 65 9.60 -9.10 16.28
N PHE A 66 8.73 -8.16 15.88
CA PHE A 66 7.75 -8.37 14.82
C PHE A 66 8.42 -8.63 13.47
N GLU A 67 9.41 -7.82 13.08
CA GLU A 67 10.16 -8.00 11.83
C GLU A 67 10.89 -9.35 11.78
N GLU A 68 11.44 -9.80 12.91
CA GLU A 68 12.03 -11.13 13.05
C GLU A 68 10.98 -12.25 12.88
N GLN A 69 9.78 -12.08 13.43
CA GLN A 69 8.69 -13.05 13.34
C GLN A 69 8.14 -13.18 11.91
N ILE A 70 7.92 -12.05 11.24
CA ILE A 70 7.40 -12.05 9.86
C ILE A 70 8.50 -12.34 8.82
N GLY A 71 9.77 -12.33 9.22
CA GLY A 71 10.92 -12.59 8.36
C GLY A 71 11.23 -11.47 7.36
N ALA A 72 10.77 -10.24 7.62
CA ALA A 72 10.97 -9.09 6.76
C ALA A 72 11.00 -7.78 7.56
N GLU A 73 11.82 -6.82 7.13
CA GLU A 73 11.81 -5.47 7.69
C GLU A 73 10.55 -4.71 7.26
N LEU A 74 10.00 -3.84 8.10
CA LEU A 74 8.89 -2.98 7.73
C LEU A 74 9.35 -1.86 6.78
N PRO A 75 8.54 -1.48 5.78
CA PRO A 75 8.74 -0.23 5.03
C PRO A 75 8.84 0.97 5.98
N GLY A 76 9.65 1.96 5.61
CA GLY A 76 10.04 3.04 6.51
C GLY A 76 8.85 3.84 7.07
N ASP A 77 7.85 4.12 6.24
CA ASP A 77 6.63 4.82 6.63
C ASP A 77 5.73 3.98 7.55
N LEU A 78 5.56 2.69 7.27
CA LEU A 78 4.82 1.76 8.12
C LEU A 78 5.50 1.58 9.48
N ARG A 79 6.83 1.47 9.51
CA ARG A 79 7.62 1.45 10.74
C ARG A 79 7.42 2.73 11.56
N GLN A 80 7.40 3.88 10.88
CA GLN A 80 7.13 5.17 11.54
C GLN A 80 5.71 5.24 12.10
N LEU A 81 4.69 4.70 11.41
CA LEU A 81 3.33 4.63 11.95
C LEU A 81 3.29 3.86 13.27
N TYR A 82 3.93 2.68 13.34
CA TYR A 82 3.99 1.90 14.57
C TYR A 82 4.70 2.63 15.73
N ARG A 83 5.69 3.48 15.43
CA ARG A 83 6.35 4.35 16.43
C ARG A 83 5.45 5.47 16.94
N LEU A 84 4.34 5.77 16.26
CA LEU A 84 3.36 6.76 16.72
C LEU A 84 2.22 6.07 17.49
N PHE A 85 1.74 4.94 17.00
CA PHE A 85 0.68 4.15 17.62
C PHE A 85 0.68 2.71 17.14
N ASN A 86 0.41 1.77 18.05
CA ASN A 86 0.39 0.34 17.75
C ASN A 86 -1.03 -0.16 17.43
N GLY A 87 -1.55 0.23 16.27
CA GLY A 87 -2.91 -0.09 15.85
C GLY A 87 -3.97 0.82 16.49
N TYR A 88 -5.24 0.53 16.20
CA TYR A 88 -6.38 1.19 16.83
C TYR A 88 -6.98 0.27 17.90
N GLU A 89 -7.19 0.80 19.10
CA GLU A 89 -7.82 0.06 20.19
C GLU A 89 -9.31 -0.11 19.90
N ASN A 90 -9.75 -1.37 19.94
CA ASN A 90 -11.12 -1.88 19.79
C ASN A 90 -12.21 -0.81 19.93
N THR A 91 -12.49 -0.11 18.84
CA THR A 91 -13.68 0.73 18.72
C THR A 91 -14.82 -0.20 18.37
N ASP A 92 -15.96 -0.11 19.06
CA ASP A 92 -17.21 -0.72 18.55
C ASP A 92 -17.31 -0.40 17.06
N SER A 93 -17.25 -1.44 16.22
CA SER A 93 -17.04 -1.34 14.76
C SER A 93 -18.10 -0.49 14.04
N ALA A 94 -19.20 -0.20 14.73
CA ALA A 94 -20.26 0.69 14.25
C ALA A 94 -19.82 2.17 14.09
N HIS A 95 -18.70 2.61 14.69
CA HIS A 95 -18.32 4.03 14.74
C HIS A 95 -16.83 4.32 14.51
N SER A 96 -16.08 3.47 13.81
CA SER A 96 -14.72 3.86 13.40
C SER A 96 -14.80 5.06 12.45
N ALA A 97 -14.10 6.14 12.78
CA ALA A 97 -14.04 7.35 11.95
C ALA A 97 -13.23 7.15 10.66
N LEU A 98 -12.52 6.02 10.54
CA LEU A 98 -11.85 5.59 9.32
C LEU A 98 -12.50 4.29 8.81
N PRO A 99 -12.60 4.12 7.49
CA PRO A 99 -13.26 2.96 6.91
C PRO A 99 -12.48 1.65 7.10
N MET A 100 -11.19 1.73 7.41
CA MET A 100 -10.38 0.56 7.78
C MET A 100 -9.57 0.85 9.04
N ARG A 101 -9.58 -0.12 9.95
CA ARG A 101 -8.87 -0.13 11.23
C ARG A 101 -7.45 -0.64 11.04
N PHE A 102 -6.47 0.07 11.61
CA PHE A 102 -5.07 -0.33 11.60
C PHE A 102 -4.80 -1.40 12.66
N HIS A 103 -4.16 -2.50 12.27
CA HIS A 103 -3.80 -3.58 13.17
C HIS A 103 -2.65 -3.19 14.09
N SER A 104 -2.74 -3.66 15.33
CA SER A 104 -1.57 -3.78 16.19
C SER A 104 -0.57 -4.81 15.62
N LEU A 105 0.69 -4.74 16.07
CA LEU A 105 1.69 -5.74 15.72
C LEU A 105 1.25 -7.17 16.11
N GLU A 106 0.61 -7.34 17.27
CA GLU A 106 0.14 -8.65 17.75
C GLU A 106 -0.98 -9.23 16.87
N GLU A 107 -1.94 -8.39 16.48
CA GLU A 107 -2.99 -8.79 15.52
C GLU A 107 -2.39 -9.17 14.16
N SER A 108 -1.41 -8.40 13.67
CA SER A 108 -0.74 -8.68 12.39
C SER A 108 -0.03 -10.03 12.40
N VAL A 109 0.64 -10.40 13.50
CA VAL A 109 1.25 -11.74 13.67
C VAL A 109 0.19 -12.84 13.69
N THR A 110 -0.91 -12.61 14.41
CA THR A 110 -2.01 -13.57 14.50
C THR A 110 -2.64 -13.81 13.13
N LEU A 111 -2.84 -12.75 12.36
CA LEU A 111 -3.37 -12.81 11.01
C LEU A 111 -2.40 -13.44 10.03
N GLN A 112 -1.09 -13.24 10.17
CA GLN A 112 -0.11 -13.98 9.37
C GLN A 112 -0.22 -15.50 9.60
N GLY A 113 -0.30 -15.92 10.87
CA GLY A 113 -0.48 -17.32 11.23
C GLY A 113 -1.80 -17.92 10.73
N ALA A 114 -2.86 -17.11 10.64
CA ALA A 114 -4.12 -17.49 10.00
C ALA A 114 -4.08 -17.41 8.46
N GLY A 115 -3.21 -16.54 7.94
CA GLY A 115 -3.07 -16.11 6.55
C GLY A 115 -2.41 -17.11 5.63
N GLU A 116 -1.77 -18.17 6.17
CA GLU A 116 -1.37 -19.35 5.38
C GLU A 116 -2.54 -19.97 4.59
N ASN A 117 -3.79 -19.60 4.92
CA ASN A 117 -5.02 -20.06 4.25
C ASN A 117 -5.71 -19.01 3.37
N TRP A 118 -5.13 -17.82 3.13
CA TRP A 118 -5.77 -16.81 2.28
C TRP A 118 -5.51 -17.16 0.81
N PRO A 119 -6.53 -17.60 0.05
CA PRO A 119 -6.33 -17.98 -1.35
C PRO A 119 -5.79 -16.79 -2.13
N GLY A 120 -4.73 -17.01 -2.92
CA GLY A 120 -4.20 -16.01 -3.85
C GLY A 120 -3.44 -14.83 -3.22
N LEU A 121 -3.15 -14.85 -1.92
CA LEU A 121 -2.35 -13.80 -1.28
C LEU A 121 -0.97 -13.66 -1.98
N PRO A 122 -0.58 -12.46 -2.44
CA PRO A 122 0.70 -12.26 -3.11
C PRO A 122 1.85 -12.61 -2.16
N ALA A 123 2.83 -13.35 -2.68
CA ALA A 123 4.02 -13.69 -1.91
C ALA A 123 4.69 -12.42 -1.38
N GLY A 124 4.91 -12.36 -0.06
CA GLY A 124 5.55 -11.23 0.58
C GLY A 124 4.61 -10.07 0.96
N ALA A 125 3.30 -10.15 0.72
CA ALA A 125 2.34 -9.19 1.27
C ALA A 125 1.84 -9.61 2.67
N GLN A 126 1.51 -8.65 3.54
CA GLN A 126 0.95 -8.91 4.87
C GLN A 126 -0.20 -7.94 5.20
N PRO A 127 -1.27 -8.37 5.88
CA PRO A 127 -2.40 -7.52 6.22
C PRO A 127 -2.09 -6.60 7.39
N PHE A 128 -2.34 -5.31 7.21
CA PHE A 128 -2.11 -4.28 8.22
C PHE A 128 -3.36 -3.44 8.52
N TRP A 129 -4.38 -3.52 7.68
CA TRP A 129 -5.69 -2.94 7.96
C TRP A 129 -6.83 -3.91 7.67
N THR A 130 -7.98 -3.67 8.30
CA THR A 130 -9.21 -4.43 8.14
C THR A 130 -10.41 -3.49 8.24
N ASP A 131 -11.49 -3.75 7.50
CA ASP A 131 -12.79 -3.11 7.76
C ASP A 131 -13.61 -3.86 8.83
N ASP A 132 -13.03 -4.91 9.43
CA ASP A 132 -13.67 -5.87 10.33
C ASP A 132 -14.87 -6.61 9.68
N GLN A 133 -14.97 -6.58 8.35
CA GLN A 133 -16.00 -7.22 7.52
C GLN A 133 -15.38 -8.06 6.37
N SER A 134 -14.19 -8.60 6.59
CA SER A 134 -13.44 -9.49 5.69
C SER A 134 -12.65 -8.81 4.56
N ASN A 135 -12.64 -7.48 4.50
CA ASN A 135 -11.76 -6.77 3.57
C ASN A 135 -10.50 -6.30 4.29
N HIS A 136 -9.36 -6.40 3.60
CA HIS A 136 -8.06 -6.11 4.19
C HIS A 136 -7.23 -5.20 3.28
N ALA A 137 -6.40 -4.35 3.89
CA ALA A 137 -5.32 -3.70 3.15
C ALA A 137 -4.00 -4.36 3.53
N LEU A 138 -3.24 -4.77 2.52
CA LEU A 138 -1.99 -5.48 2.68
C LEU A 138 -0.83 -4.63 2.16
N VAL A 139 0.34 -4.81 2.78
CA VAL A 139 1.57 -4.14 2.36
C VAL A 139 2.56 -5.19 1.86
N TYR A 140 3.13 -4.95 0.69
CA TYR A 140 4.25 -5.75 0.20
C TYR A 140 5.49 -5.48 1.08
N LEU A 141 5.94 -6.49 1.80
CA LEU A 141 7.13 -6.44 2.65
C LEU A 141 8.40 -6.86 1.92
N SER A 142 8.29 -7.47 0.74
CA SER A 142 9.44 -7.92 -0.04
C SER A 142 9.20 -7.80 -1.53
N GLY A 143 10.24 -8.06 -2.32
CA GLY A 143 10.18 -8.03 -3.77
C GLY A 143 10.14 -6.60 -4.35
N PRO A 144 9.89 -6.50 -5.67
CA PRO A 144 9.89 -5.23 -6.39
C PRO A 144 8.84 -4.23 -5.89
N LEU A 145 7.70 -4.72 -5.40
CA LEU A 145 6.57 -3.90 -4.96
C LEU A 145 6.67 -3.46 -3.48
N ARG A 146 7.80 -3.72 -2.82
CA ARG A 146 7.99 -3.43 -1.39
C ARG A 146 7.54 -2.01 -1.03
N GLY A 147 6.67 -1.92 -0.01
CA GLY A 147 6.10 -0.68 0.50
C GLY A 147 4.74 -0.31 -0.12
N MET A 148 4.37 -0.90 -1.25
CA MET A 148 3.07 -0.65 -1.87
C MET A 148 1.93 -1.35 -1.12
N VAL A 149 0.75 -0.75 -1.19
CA VAL A 149 -0.47 -1.22 -0.54
C VAL A 149 -1.46 -1.71 -1.58
N VAL A 150 -2.05 -2.87 -1.30
CA VAL A 150 -3.11 -3.52 -2.07
C VAL A 150 -4.37 -3.66 -1.20
N LEU A 151 -5.54 -3.59 -1.82
CA LEU A 151 -6.82 -3.82 -1.16
C LEU A 151 -7.36 -5.20 -1.56
N LEU A 152 -7.54 -6.06 -0.57
CA LEU A 152 -8.13 -7.38 -0.75
C LEU A 152 -9.58 -7.33 -0.31
N TYR A 153 -10.47 -7.43 -1.29
CA TYR A 153 -11.90 -7.59 -1.07
C TYR A 153 -12.28 -9.07 -1.12
N HIS A 154 -13.22 -9.47 -0.25
CA HIS A 154 -13.62 -10.87 -0.14
C HIS A 154 -14.45 -11.37 -1.34
N ASP A 155 -15.18 -10.47 -2.02
CA ASP A 155 -16.02 -10.82 -3.17
C ASP A 155 -15.27 -10.78 -4.51
N GLU A 156 -14.32 -9.86 -4.66
CA GLU A 156 -13.55 -9.64 -5.89
C GLU A 156 -12.08 -9.35 -5.55
N PRO A 157 -11.25 -10.37 -5.34
CA PRO A 157 -9.86 -10.17 -4.95
C PRO A 157 -9.03 -9.58 -6.11
N ASP A 158 -8.69 -8.29 -6.00
CA ASP A 158 -7.74 -7.57 -6.87
C ASP A 158 -6.43 -7.37 -6.12
N TYR A 159 -5.37 -8.04 -6.57
CA TYR A 159 -4.08 -8.02 -5.88
C TYR A 159 -3.10 -6.97 -6.42
N ALA A 160 -3.52 -6.15 -7.38
CA ALA A 160 -2.67 -5.10 -7.90
C ALA A 160 -2.53 -3.95 -6.90
N PRO A 161 -1.33 -3.36 -6.76
CA PRO A 161 -1.12 -2.24 -5.85
C PRO A 161 -2.01 -1.06 -6.26
N ARG A 162 -2.61 -0.41 -5.26
CA ARG A 162 -3.43 0.81 -5.42
C ARG A 162 -2.76 2.05 -4.81
N TYR A 163 -1.89 1.84 -3.82
CA TYR A 163 -1.15 2.90 -3.15
C TYR A 163 0.34 2.59 -3.13
N ARG A 164 1.17 3.62 -3.28
CA ARG A 164 2.63 3.53 -3.30
C ARG A 164 3.25 3.34 -1.93
N SER A 165 2.50 3.63 -0.88
CA SER A 165 3.00 3.72 0.49
C SER A 165 1.86 3.56 1.50
N ALA A 166 2.18 3.13 2.73
CA ALA A 166 1.23 3.13 3.83
C ALA A 166 0.71 4.54 4.13
N LEU A 167 1.55 5.55 3.93
CA LEU A 167 1.16 6.94 4.13
C LEU A 167 0.09 7.41 3.15
N SER A 168 0.27 7.18 1.84
CA SER A 168 -0.73 7.58 0.83
C SER A 168 -2.05 6.84 1.03
N PHE A 169 -1.99 5.57 1.45
CA PHE A 169 -3.18 4.84 1.86
C PHE A 169 -3.87 5.47 3.08
N LEU A 170 -3.12 5.88 4.11
CA LEU A 170 -3.71 6.50 5.29
C LEU A 170 -4.36 7.87 4.98
N LEU A 171 -3.81 8.62 4.03
CA LEU A 171 -4.43 9.85 3.51
C LEU A 171 -5.74 9.58 2.76
N HIS A 172 -5.80 8.47 2.03
CA HIS A 172 -7.04 8.00 1.44
C HIS A 172 -8.08 7.67 2.52
N LEU A 173 -7.71 6.87 3.54
CA LEU A 173 -8.63 6.53 4.64
C LEU A 173 -9.16 7.78 5.34
N HIS A 174 -8.31 8.76 5.62
CA HIS A 174 -8.72 10.04 6.22
C HIS A 174 -9.72 10.79 5.33
N THR A 175 -9.44 10.90 4.04
CA THR A 175 -10.35 11.56 3.08
C THR A 175 -11.70 10.83 3.04
N ALA A 176 -11.69 9.51 2.91
CA ALA A 176 -12.89 8.67 2.86
C ALA A 176 -13.73 8.76 4.14
N GLY A 177 -13.09 8.72 5.31
CA GLY A 177 -13.76 8.89 6.60
C GLY A 177 -14.39 10.28 6.79
N THR A 178 -13.77 11.32 6.24
CA THR A 178 -14.28 12.71 6.35
C THR A 178 -15.56 12.92 5.52
N ILE A 179 -15.66 12.27 4.36
CA ILE A 179 -16.81 12.43 3.45
C ILE A 179 -17.98 11.50 3.79
N ASN A 180 -17.86 10.62 4.79
CA ASN A 180 -18.86 9.61 5.16
C ASN A 180 -19.33 8.74 3.97
N HIS A 181 -18.47 8.61 2.95
CA HIS A 181 -18.77 7.99 1.68
C HIS A 181 -17.62 7.06 1.32
N TYR A 182 -17.67 5.84 1.84
CA TYR A 182 -16.77 4.77 1.41
C TYR A 182 -17.41 4.05 0.23
N GLU A 183 -17.43 4.72 -0.93
CA GLU A 183 -17.68 4.05 -2.20
C GLU A 183 -16.34 3.87 -2.91
N GLU A 184 -16.04 2.63 -3.28
CA GLU A 184 -14.76 2.17 -3.85
C GLU A 184 -14.32 2.96 -5.10
N ASP A 185 -15.29 3.43 -5.90
CA ASP A 185 -15.06 4.25 -7.09
C ASP A 185 -15.08 5.77 -6.82
N SER A 186 -15.42 6.19 -5.60
CA SER A 186 -15.63 7.62 -5.29
C SER A 186 -14.35 8.37 -4.92
N VAL A 187 -13.21 7.69 -4.77
CA VAL A 187 -12.01 8.33 -4.21
C VAL A 187 -10.89 8.45 -5.24
N SER A 188 -10.82 9.64 -5.83
CA SER A 188 -9.73 10.23 -6.64
C SER A 188 -8.33 10.21 -5.98
N THR A 189 -8.16 9.53 -4.85
CA THR A 189 -6.92 9.54 -4.05
C THR A 189 -6.09 8.25 -4.16
N ALA A 190 -6.51 7.25 -4.93
CA ALA A 190 -5.61 6.15 -5.25
C ALA A 190 -4.39 6.68 -6.01
N ASP A 191 -3.22 6.07 -5.74
CA ASP A 191 -1.99 6.45 -6.45
C ASP A 191 -1.92 5.76 -7.83
N LEU A 192 -2.54 4.58 -7.94
CA LEU A 192 -2.49 3.68 -9.09
C LEU A 192 -3.91 3.17 -9.46
N PRO A 193 -4.20 2.95 -10.75
CA PRO A 193 -3.39 3.37 -11.90
C PRO A 193 -3.24 4.89 -11.96
N VAL A 194 -2.14 5.35 -12.55
CA VAL A 194 -1.94 6.78 -12.79
C VAL A 194 -2.93 7.22 -13.85
N LEU A 195 -3.86 8.12 -13.48
CA LEU A 195 -4.93 8.58 -14.35
C LEU A 195 -4.63 9.89 -15.09
N GLU A 196 -3.60 10.62 -14.67
CA GLU A 196 -3.21 11.92 -15.21
C GLU A 196 -1.68 12.08 -15.20
N PRO A 197 -1.08 12.91 -16.09
CA PRO A 197 0.37 13.11 -16.17
C PRO A 197 0.88 14.05 -15.07
N ARG A 198 0.74 13.62 -13.81
CA ARG A 198 1.04 14.41 -12.60
C ARG A 198 2.30 13.98 -11.84
N LEU A 199 2.93 12.90 -12.26
CA LEU A 199 4.07 12.32 -11.56
C LEU A 199 5.37 13.08 -11.85
N SER A 200 6.29 13.04 -10.87
CA SER A 200 7.67 13.46 -11.09
C SER A 200 8.39 12.47 -12.02
N SER A 201 9.43 12.92 -12.74
CA SER A 201 10.21 12.06 -13.63
C SER A 201 10.82 10.85 -12.91
N SER A 202 11.17 10.97 -11.62
CA SER A 202 11.66 9.84 -10.82
C SER A 202 10.57 8.81 -10.52
N GLN A 203 9.33 9.25 -10.24
CA GLN A 203 8.21 8.33 -10.00
C GLN A 203 7.82 7.62 -11.29
N THR A 204 7.72 8.35 -12.40
CA THR A 204 7.49 7.77 -13.73
C THR A 204 8.55 6.74 -14.11
N ALA A 205 9.83 7.02 -13.87
CA ALA A 205 10.91 6.07 -14.15
C ALA A 205 10.81 4.81 -13.29
N GLU A 206 10.42 4.95 -12.02
CA GLU A 206 10.22 3.81 -11.13
C GLU A 206 9.00 2.97 -11.54
N ASP A 207 7.89 3.61 -11.90
CA ASP A 207 6.71 2.95 -12.45
C ASP A 207 7.06 2.15 -13.69
N ARG A 208 7.75 2.77 -14.65
CA ARG A 208 8.20 2.08 -15.87
C ARG A 208 9.09 0.89 -15.54
N ARG A 209 9.98 1.01 -14.56
CA ARG A 209 10.85 -0.10 -14.11
C ARG A 209 10.01 -1.25 -13.54
N LEU A 210 9.04 -0.96 -12.69
CA LEU A 210 8.18 -1.97 -12.07
C LEU A 210 7.23 -2.61 -13.08
N TYR A 211 6.64 -1.80 -13.96
CA TYR A 211 5.86 -2.25 -15.11
C TYR A 211 6.63 -3.29 -15.92
N GLN A 212 7.88 -3.01 -16.28
CA GLN A 212 8.71 -3.94 -17.07
C GLN A 212 9.00 -5.26 -16.33
N ILE A 213 9.11 -5.25 -15.00
CA ILE A 213 9.24 -6.48 -14.21
C ILE A 213 7.94 -7.28 -14.28
N CYS A 214 6.80 -6.67 -13.98
CA CYS A 214 5.50 -7.36 -14.02
C CYS A 214 5.12 -7.81 -15.43
N ARG A 215 5.55 -7.07 -16.45
CA ARG A 215 5.41 -7.44 -17.85
C ARG A 215 6.22 -8.70 -18.19
N THR A 216 7.45 -8.79 -17.69
CA THR A 216 8.26 -10.01 -17.81
C THR A 216 7.59 -11.19 -17.09
N ASP A 217 7.05 -10.97 -15.89
CA ASP A 217 6.33 -12.01 -15.14
C ASP A 217 5.07 -12.47 -15.89
N TYR A 218 4.34 -11.56 -16.53
CA TYR A 218 3.18 -11.87 -17.37
C TYR A 218 3.54 -12.78 -18.55
N GLU A 219 4.66 -12.51 -19.22
CA GLU A 219 5.14 -13.30 -20.35
C GLU A 219 5.64 -14.69 -19.92
N GLN A 220 6.21 -14.78 -18.72
CA GLN A 220 6.78 -16.02 -18.17
C GLN A 220 5.79 -16.84 -17.34
N ALA A 221 4.61 -16.30 -17.05
CA ALA A 221 3.60 -16.94 -16.22
C ALA A 221 3.22 -18.33 -16.72
N THR A 222 3.20 -19.29 -15.81
CA THR A 222 2.93 -20.71 -16.11
C THR A 222 1.50 -21.11 -15.80
N THR A 223 0.79 -20.29 -15.03
CA THR A 223 -0.62 -20.48 -14.68
C THR A 223 -1.44 -19.25 -15.07
N ASP A 224 -2.75 -19.45 -15.28
CA ASP A 224 -3.67 -18.34 -15.60
C ASP A 224 -3.73 -17.33 -14.45
N GLN A 225 -3.65 -17.78 -13.21
CA GLN A 225 -3.64 -16.91 -12.04
C GLN A 225 -2.39 -16.03 -11.97
N GLU A 226 -1.19 -16.60 -12.19
CA GLU A 226 0.06 -15.84 -12.27
C GLU A 226 -0.01 -14.80 -13.39
N ARG A 227 -0.51 -15.22 -14.56
CA ARG A 227 -0.65 -14.39 -15.75
C ARG A 227 -1.59 -13.21 -15.49
N PHE A 228 -2.77 -13.48 -14.95
CA PHE A 228 -3.75 -12.46 -14.60
C PHE A 228 -3.18 -11.45 -13.59
N LEU A 229 -2.56 -11.94 -12.51
CA LEU A 229 -1.97 -11.09 -11.48
C LEU A 229 -0.88 -10.18 -12.04
N ALA A 230 0.04 -10.75 -12.82
CA ALA A 230 1.12 -9.99 -13.45
C ALA A 230 0.59 -8.94 -14.43
N ALA A 231 -0.43 -9.28 -15.23
CA ALA A 231 -1.05 -8.36 -16.17
C ALA A 231 -1.73 -7.18 -15.47
N VAL A 232 -2.60 -7.43 -14.49
CA VAL A 232 -3.33 -6.35 -13.78
C VAL A 232 -2.35 -5.47 -13.00
N THR A 233 -1.32 -6.07 -12.40
CA THR A 233 -0.25 -5.33 -11.71
C THR A 233 0.54 -4.46 -12.69
N ALA A 234 0.92 -5.00 -13.86
CA ALA A 234 1.61 -4.25 -14.90
C ALA A 234 0.76 -3.07 -15.38
N MET A 235 -0.52 -3.29 -15.69
CA MET A 235 -1.43 -2.24 -16.13
C MET A 235 -1.63 -1.14 -15.06
N ASN A 236 -1.70 -1.50 -13.76
CA ASN A 236 -1.78 -0.51 -12.68
C ASN A 236 -0.50 0.34 -12.55
N LEU A 237 0.67 -0.24 -12.86
CA LEU A 237 1.97 0.44 -12.80
C LEU A 237 2.36 1.14 -14.10
N LEU A 238 1.60 0.95 -15.18
CA LEU A 238 1.90 1.56 -16.47
C LEU A 238 1.85 3.09 -16.35
N PRO A 239 2.93 3.81 -16.68
CA PRO A 239 2.89 5.27 -16.71
C PRO A 239 1.78 5.81 -17.62
N TYR A 240 1.26 7.00 -17.30
CA TYR A 240 0.21 7.63 -18.11
C TYR A 240 0.68 7.93 -19.54
N GLU A 241 1.92 8.34 -19.72
CA GLU A 241 2.51 8.61 -21.04
C GLU A 241 2.72 7.36 -21.91
N ASP A 242 2.69 6.17 -21.30
CA ASP A 242 2.89 4.89 -21.98
C ASP A 242 1.53 4.17 -22.19
N THR A 243 0.40 4.89 -22.14
CA THR A 243 -0.96 4.32 -22.16
C THR A 243 -1.24 3.46 -23.40
N ASP A 244 -0.63 3.76 -24.55
CA ASP A 244 -0.78 2.97 -25.77
C ASP A 244 -0.34 1.51 -25.61
N GLU A 245 0.51 1.19 -24.63
CA GLU A 245 0.91 -0.19 -24.33
C GLU A 245 -0.25 -1.05 -23.79
N LEU A 246 -1.37 -0.43 -23.37
CA LEU A 246 -2.58 -1.16 -22.98
C LEU A 246 -3.20 -1.95 -24.12
N GLU A 247 -2.94 -1.58 -25.38
CA GLU A 247 -3.52 -2.23 -26.55
C GLU A 247 -3.25 -3.73 -26.56
N GLU A 248 -2.04 -4.14 -26.17
CA GLU A 248 -1.69 -5.55 -26.11
C GLU A 248 -2.56 -6.34 -25.11
N PHE A 249 -2.88 -5.73 -23.97
CA PHE A 249 -3.72 -6.36 -22.94
C PHE A 249 -5.18 -6.47 -23.39
N THR A 250 -5.67 -5.61 -24.28
CA THR A 250 -7.01 -5.75 -24.86
C THR A 250 -7.17 -7.00 -25.74
N LEU A 251 -6.05 -7.54 -26.22
CA LEU A 251 -5.97 -8.72 -27.09
C LEU A 251 -5.67 -10.00 -26.31
N ALA A 252 -5.57 -9.94 -24.98
CA ALA A 252 -5.29 -11.10 -24.15
C ALA A 252 -6.41 -12.15 -24.25
N GLU A 253 -6.03 -13.44 -24.15
CA GLU A 253 -7.00 -14.55 -24.16
C GLU A 253 -7.95 -14.51 -22.95
N ASP A 254 -7.44 -14.08 -21.80
CA ASP A 254 -8.23 -13.85 -20.60
C ASP A 254 -9.02 -12.54 -20.75
N PHE A 255 -10.34 -12.68 -20.82
CA PHE A 255 -11.23 -11.55 -21.03
C PHE A 255 -11.29 -10.57 -19.85
N TYR A 256 -10.88 -10.97 -18.63
CA TYR A 256 -10.78 -10.03 -17.51
C TYR A 256 -9.56 -9.10 -17.65
N ILE A 257 -8.47 -9.58 -18.28
CA ILE A 257 -7.32 -8.73 -18.61
C ILE A 257 -7.75 -7.67 -19.63
N GLY A 258 -8.43 -8.07 -20.70
CA GLY A 258 -8.93 -7.15 -21.72
C GLY A 258 -9.99 -6.18 -21.20
N GLN A 259 -10.87 -6.64 -20.29
CA GLN A 259 -11.82 -5.79 -19.59
C GLN A 259 -11.10 -4.69 -18.80
N ARG A 260 -10.09 -5.07 -18.00
CA ARG A 260 -9.31 -4.12 -17.18
C ARG A 260 -8.56 -3.10 -18.02
N ALA A 261 -8.00 -3.48 -19.17
CA ALA A 261 -7.35 -2.55 -20.09
C ALA A 261 -8.34 -1.48 -20.58
N CYS A 262 -9.56 -1.88 -20.97
CA CYS A 262 -10.61 -0.95 -21.39
C CYS A 262 -11.04 0.00 -20.25
N GLU A 263 -11.18 -0.51 -19.02
CA GLU A 263 -11.48 0.33 -17.86
C GLU A 263 -10.42 1.41 -17.64
N ILE A 264 -9.13 1.08 -17.81
CA ILE A 264 -8.05 2.05 -17.65
C ILE A 264 -8.06 3.08 -18.77
N TYR A 265 -8.29 2.68 -20.02
CA TYR A 265 -8.48 3.64 -21.13
C TYR A 265 -9.60 4.65 -20.82
N GLY A 266 -10.76 4.16 -20.36
CA GLY A 266 -11.88 5.02 -19.96
C GLY A 266 -11.51 5.98 -18.82
N LYS A 267 -10.92 5.44 -17.74
CA LYS A 267 -10.50 6.25 -16.57
C LYS A 267 -9.43 7.30 -16.91
N ARG A 268 -8.57 7.02 -17.90
CA ARG A 268 -7.56 7.96 -18.42
C ARG A 268 -8.09 8.94 -19.47
N ARG A 269 -9.31 8.72 -19.96
CA ARG A 269 -9.91 9.43 -21.11
C ARG A 269 -8.98 9.45 -22.31
N TRP A 270 -8.44 8.28 -22.65
CA TRP A 270 -7.42 8.16 -23.70
C TRP A 270 -8.07 8.15 -25.09
N GLU A 271 -8.17 9.34 -25.70
CA GLU A 271 -8.83 9.54 -26.99
C GLU A 271 -8.21 8.72 -28.13
N ASP A 272 -6.90 8.48 -28.10
CA ASP A 272 -6.19 7.73 -29.15
C ASP A 272 -6.65 6.24 -29.22
N ALA A 273 -7.31 5.73 -28.19
CA ALA A 273 -7.90 4.38 -28.18
C ALA A 273 -9.33 4.30 -28.75
N GLU A 274 -9.95 5.42 -29.19
CA GLU A 274 -11.36 5.45 -29.61
C GLU A 274 -11.68 4.39 -30.69
N GLU A 275 -10.83 4.26 -31.72
CA GLU A 275 -11.05 3.30 -32.80
C GLU A 275 -10.98 1.85 -32.30
N SER A 276 -9.98 1.53 -31.48
CA SER A 276 -9.83 0.19 -30.87
C SER A 276 -11.02 -0.14 -29.96
N LEU A 277 -11.45 0.80 -29.12
CA LEU A 277 -12.62 0.63 -28.25
C LEU A 277 -13.92 0.44 -29.05
N LEU A 278 -14.10 1.17 -30.16
CA LEU A 278 -15.23 0.99 -31.07
C LEU A 278 -15.24 -0.40 -31.72
N SER A 279 -14.07 -0.94 -32.06
CA SER A 279 -13.95 -2.31 -32.58
C SER A 279 -14.28 -3.34 -31.51
N LEU A 280 -13.69 -3.21 -30.31
CA LEU A 280 -13.89 -4.13 -29.18
C LEU A 280 -15.35 -4.15 -28.73
N SER A 281 -16.03 -2.99 -28.68
CA SER A 281 -17.45 -2.88 -28.31
C SER A 281 -18.41 -3.71 -29.18
N LYS A 282 -18.01 -4.04 -30.41
CA LYS A 282 -18.82 -4.78 -31.38
C LYS A 282 -18.41 -6.24 -31.52
N ASN A 283 -17.11 -6.52 -31.39
CA ASN A 283 -16.52 -7.78 -31.84
C ASN A 283 -15.93 -8.63 -30.71
N ALA A 284 -15.67 -8.07 -29.53
CA ALA A 284 -15.02 -8.78 -28.43
C ALA A 284 -15.99 -9.62 -27.58
N HIS A 285 -15.45 -10.38 -26.63
CA HIS A 285 -16.22 -11.07 -25.60
C HIS A 285 -17.10 -10.08 -24.81
N SER A 286 -18.23 -10.52 -24.26
CA SER A 286 -19.25 -9.64 -23.66
C SER A 286 -18.70 -8.72 -22.56
N ASN A 287 -17.74 -9.19 -21.76
CA ASN A 287 -17.12 -8.40 -20.70
C ASN A 287 -16.27 -7.26 -21.27
N ILE A 288 -15.38 -7.58 -22.23
CA ILE A 288 -14.56 -6.59 -22.92
C ILE A 288 -15.45 -5.61 -23.68
N ALA A 289 -16.45 -6.10 -24.41
CA ALA A 289 -17.39 -5.26 -25.15
C ALA A 289 -18.23 -4.35 -24.24
N GLY A 290 -18.53 -4.79 -23.01
CA GLY A 290 -19.16 -3.99 -21.96
C GLY A 290 -18.25 -2.86 -21.48
N ALA A 291 -17.04 -3.20 -21.05
CA ALA A 291 -16.06 -2.22 -20.58
C ALA A 291 -15.65 -1.22 -21.68
N ALA A 292 -15.49 -1.68 -22.93
CA ALA A 292 -15.18 -0.80 -24.05
C ALA A 292 -16.29 0.24 -24.31
N ARG A 293 -17.57 -0.14 -24.17
CA ARG A 293 -18.69 0.82 -24.26
C ARG A 293 -18.67 1.83 -23.12
N GLN A 294 -18.42 1.38 -21.89
CA GLN A 294 -18.30 2.27 -20.74
C GLN A 294 -17.10 3.22 -20.86
N ALA A 295 -15.99 2.76 -21.45
CA ALA A 295 -14.83 3.58 -21.72
C ALA A 295 -15.13 4.67 -22.78
N LEU A 296 -15.82 4.31 -23.87
CA LEU A 296 -16.26 5.26 -24.90
C LEU A 296 -17.20 6.35 -24.35
N GLU A 297 -18.00 6.05 -23.32
CA GLU A 297 -18.84 7.05 -22.64
C GLU A 297 -18.04 8.06 -21.80
N GLN A 298 -16.76 7.79 -21.54
CA GLN A 298 -15.87 8.62 -20.70
C GLN A 298 -14.87 9.46 -21.50
N LEU A 299 -14.66 9.15 -22.79
CA LEU A 299 -13.86 9.96 -23.72
C LEU A 299 -14.56 11.31 -23.95
#